data_AF-A0A4Q5YTU6-F1
#
_entry.id   AF-A0A4Q5YTU6-F1
#
_cell.length_a   1.000
_cell.length_b   1.000
_cell.length_c   1.000
_cell.angle_alpha   90.00
_cell.angle_beta   90.00
_cell.angle_gamma   90.00
#
_symmetry.space_group_name_H-M   'P 1'
#
loop_
_entity.id
_entity.type
_entity.pdbx_description
1 polymer ?
#
loop_
_entity_poly.entity_id
_entity_poly.type
_entity_poly.pdbx_seq_one_letter_code
_entity_poly.pdbx_strand_id
1 'polypeptide(L)'
;MRIKTVFPLLLVLWMATASRQSVPSMAGSWRLTDSGGATVDFVLSEGYMMGAFHENGRFLGAQGGTYQTDGKQLKITYEFNTEDSMQVGTTQTLT
;
A
#
# COMPACT_ATOMS: atom_id res chain seq x y z
N MET A 1 -18.71 40.29 -22.31
CA MET A 1 -18.11 38.95 -22.52
C MET A 1 -19.22 37.99 -22.95
N ARG A 2 -19.18 37.44 -24.17
CA ARG A 2 -20.30 36.65 -24.71
C ARG A 2 -20.37 35.31 -23.98
N ILE A 3 -21.49 34.99 -23.32
CA ILE A 3 -21.69 33.77 -22.52
C ILE A 3 -21.34 32.48 -23.28
N LYS A 4 -21.40 32.53 -24.62
CA LYS A 4 -21.03 31.46 -25.56
C LYS A 4 -19.56 31.03 -25.51
N THR A 5 -18.62 31.89 -25.09
CA THR A 5 -17.19 31.51 -24.93
C THR A 5 -16.85 30.98 -23.54
N VAL A 6 -17.70 31.25 -22.53
CA VAL A 6 -17.47 30.79 -21.14
C VAL A 6 -17.82 29.32 -20.98
N PHE A 7 -18.88 28.87 -21.66
CA PHE A 7 -19.34 27.48 -21.62
C PHE A 7 -18.31 26.43 -22.11
N PRO A 8 -17.64 26.58 -23.27
CA PRO A 8 -16.61 25.62 -23.69
C PRO A 8 -15.37 25.66 -22.79
N LEU A 9 -15.05 26.80 -22.19
CA LEU A 9 -13.92 26.94 -21.27
C LEU A 9 -14.15 26.14 -19.98
N LEU A 10 -15.37 26.21 -19.42
CA LEU A 10 -15.79 25.42 -18.27
C LEU A 10 -15.81 23.91 -18.58
N LEU A 11 -16.23 23.54 -19.80
CA LEU A 11 -16.25 22.14 -20.23
C LEU A 11 -14.84 21.54 -20.33
N VAL A 12 -13.87 22.29 -20.86
CA VAL A 12 -12.45 21.87 -20.94
C VAL A 12 -11.84 21.77 -19.54
N LEU A 13 -12.16 22.70 -18.63
CA LEU A 13 -11.68 22.66 -17.26
C LEU A 13 -12.24 21.46 -16.48
N TRP A 14 -13.48 21.04 -16.79
CA TRP A 14 -14.12 19.88 -16.18
C TRP A 14 -13.55 18.54 -16.69
N MET A 15 -13.20 18.45 -17.99
CA MET A 15 -12.54 17.26 -18.54
C MET A 15 -11.10 17.09 -18.02
N ALA A 16 -10.41 18.18 -17.67
CA ALA A 16 -9.03 18.13 -17.17
C ALA A 16 -8.90 17.51 -15.76
N THR A 17 -9.97 17.45 -14.96
CA THR A 17 -9.94 16.84 -13.62
C THR A 17 -10.39 15.38 -13.60
N ALA A 18 -11.06 14.91 -14.65
CA ALA A 18 -11.58 13.55 -14.76
C ALA A 18 -10.49 12.49 -15.02
N SER A 19 -9.28 12.91 -15.39
CA SER A 19 -8.16 12.03 -15.76
C SER A 19 -7.13 11.82 -14.63
N ARG A 20 -7.54 11.93 -13.36
CA ARG A 20 -6.71 11.37 -12.27
C ARG A 20 -6.74 9.85 -12.36
N GLN A 21 -5.69 9.26 -12.90
CA GLN A 21 -5.46 7.82 -12.74
C GLN A 21 -5.39 7.55 -11.23
N SER A 22 -6.26 6.67 -10.74
CA SER A 22 -6.14 6.16 -9.38
C SER A 22 -4.79 5.45 -9.28
N VAL A 23 -3.95 5.86 -8.33
CA VAL A 23 -2.75 5.09 -8.00
C VAL A 23 -3.22 3.67 -7.63
N PRO A 24 -2.64 2.60 -8.21
CA PRO A 24 -3.02 1.24 -7.87
C PRO A 24 -2.94 1.04 -6.35
N SER A 25 -4.04 0.60 -5.74
CA SER A 25 -4.10 0.35 -4.31
C SER A 25 -3.66 -1.08 -4.02
N MET A 26 -2.78 -1.25 -3.04
CA MET A 26 -2.49 -2.55 -2.45
C MET A 26 -3.36 -2.87 -1.22
N ALA A 27 -4.34 -2.00 -0.91
CA ALA A 27 -5.21 -2.21 0.24
C ALA A 27 -5.97 -3.54 0.12
N GLY A 28 -6.02 -4.29 1.21
CA GLY A 28 -6.62 -5.61 1.25
C GLY A 28 -5.94 -6.53 2.26
N SER A 29 -6.40 -7.78 2.28
CA SER A 29 -5.78 -8.85 3.05
C SER A 29 -5.09 -9.83 2.10
N TRP A 30 -3.81 -10.06 2.33
CA TRP A 30 -2.95 -10.89 1.51
C TRP A 30 -2.40 -12.02 2.34
N ARG A 31 -2.25 -13.20 1.72
CA ARG A 31 -1.65 -14.36 2.34
C ARG A 31 -0.64 -14.98 1.39
N LEU A 32 0.59 -15.16 1.89
CA LEU A 32 1.59 -16.00 1.26
C LEU A 32 1.63 -17.34 1.99
N THR A 33 1.53 -18.44 1.25
CA THR A 33 1.67 -19.80 1.77
C THR A 33 2.80 -20.50 1.04
N ASP A 34 3.74 -21.06 1.81
CA ASP A 34 4.73 -21.99 1.28
C ASP A 34 4.27 -23.45 1.51
N SER A 35 4.74 -24.35 0.63
CA SER A 35 4.60 -25.80 0.72
C SER A 35 5.09 -26.39 2.05
N GLY A 36 6.02 -25.73 2.74
CA GLY A 36 6.54 -26.13 4.05
C GLY A 36 5.67 -25.78 5.26
N GLY A 37 4.50 -25.16 5.06
CA GLY A 37 3.60 -24.77 6.15
C GLY A 37 3.90 -23.41 6.77
N ALA A 38 4.90 -22.69 6.26
CA ALA A 38 5.13 -21.29 6.56
C ALA A 38 4.06 -20.42 5.88
N THR A 39 3.45 -19.52 6.65
CA THR A 39 2.40 -18.61 6.18
C THR A 39 2.72 -17.20 6.65
N VAL A 40 2.53 -16.23 5.75
CA VAL A 40 2.59 -14.81 6.10
C VAL A 40 1.27 -14.15 5.73
N ASP A 41 0.65 -13.51 6.70
CA ASP A 41 -0.59 -12.74 6.54
C ASP A 41 -0.26 -11.26 6.58
N PHE A 42 -0.72 -10.50 5.57
CA PHE A 42 -0.62 -9.05 5.55
C PHE A 42 -2.00 -8.40 5.45
N VAL A 43 -2.20 -7.33 6.21
CA VAL A 43 -3.33 -6.40 6.04
C VAL A 43 -2.77 -5.05 5.67
N LEU A 44 -3.19 -4.53 4.53
CA LEU A 44 -2.85 -3.19 4.05
C LEU A 44 -4.11 -2.35 4.05
N SER A 45 -4.11 -1.23 4.78
CA SER A 45 -5.25 -0.32 4.83
C SER A 45 -4.78 1.09 5.17
N GLU A 46 -5.34 2.10 4.51
CA GLU A 46 -5.15 3.52 4.82
C GLU A 46 -3.67 3.95 5.01
N GLY A 47 -2.76 3.37 4.21
CA GLY A 47 -1.33 3.68 4.28
C GLY A 47 -0.56 2.94 5.38
N TYR A 48 -1.18 1.97 6.04
CA TYR A 48 -0.55 1.08 7.02
C TYR A 48 -0.54 -0.37 6.57
N MET A 49 0.56 -1.05 6.85
CA MET A 49 0.77 -2.47 6.61
C MET A 49 1.03 -3.16 7.95
N MET A 50 0.35 -4.28 8.17
CA MET A 50 0.54 -5.13 9.34
C MET A 50 0.73 -6.57 8.84
N GLY A 51 1.79 -7.22 9.28
CA GLY A 51 2.17 -8.57 8.90
C GLY A 51 2.29 -9.49 10.10
N ALA A 52 1.84 -10.74 9.98
CA ALA A 52 2.03 -11.81 10.95
C ALA A 52 2.59 -13.06 10.29
N PHE A 53 3.61 -13.64 10.92
CA PHE A 53 4.31 -14.83 10.45
C PHE A 53 3.86 -16.03 11.27
N HIS A 54 3.53 -17.12 10.59
CA HIS A 54 3.10 -18.37 11.20
C HIS A 54 3.81 -19.56 10.55
N GLU A 55 4.01 -20.62 11.32
CA GLU A 55 4.47 -21.91 10.81
C GLU A 55 3.67 -23.02 11.47
N ASN A 56 3.01 -23.84 10.66
CA ASN A 56 2.20 -24.96 11.15
C ASN A 56 1.17 -24.55 12.23
N GLY A 57 0.58 -23.36 12.07
CA GLY A 57 -0.40 -22.79 13.01
C GLY A 57 0.19 -22.11 14.25
N ARG A 58 1.52 -22.10 14.42
CA ARG A 58 2.21 -21.40 15.51
C ARG A 58 2.60 -20.00 15.07
N PHE A 59 2.33 -19.00 15.91
CA PHE A 59 2.81 -17.63 15.72
C PHE A 59 4.34 -17.56 15.89
N LEU A 60 5.00 -16.89 14.95
CA LEU A 60 6.44 -16.65 14.95
C LEU A 60 6.75 -15.20 15.33
N GLY A 61 6.05 -14.27 14.72
CA GLY A 61 6.33 -12.85 14.86
C GLY A 61 5.36 -11.98 14.08
N ALA A 62 5.49 -10.68 14.27
CA ALA A 62 4.74 -9.67 13.56
C ALA A 62 5.62 -8.45 13.24
N GLN A 63 5.27 -7.77 12.17
CA GLN A 63 5.90 -6.53 11.76
C GLN A 63 4.87 -5.58 11.17
N GLY A 64 5.19 -4.29 11.09
CA GLY A 64 4.31 -3.35 10.43
C GLY A 64 4.76 -1.92 10.55
N GLY A 65 3.98 -1.04 9.96
CA GLY A 65 4.21 0.39 9.90
C GLY A 65 3.53 0.99 8.67
N THR A 66 4.09 2.07 8.15
CA THR A 66 3.49 2.77 7.00
C THR A 66 3.92 2.14 5.69
N TYR A 67 3.04 2.18 4.68
CA TYR A 67 3.37 1.81 3.31
C TYR A 67 2.90 2.86 2.31
N GLN A 68 3.62 2.91 1.18
CA GLN A 68 3.30 3.76 0.03
C GLN A 68 3.55 2.94 -1.23
N THR A 69 2.71 3.11 -2.25
CA THR A 69 2.92 2.47 -3.55
C THR A 69 2.57 3.42 -4.69
N ASP A 70 3.31 3.31 -5.80
CA ASP A 70 3.02 3.97 -7.07
C ASP A 70 2.52 2.98 -8.14
N GLY A 71 2.26 1.73 -7.75
CA GLY A 71 1.92 0.62 -8.65
C GLY A 71 3.11 -0.08 -9.30
N LYS A 72 4.34 0.41 -9.11
CA LYS A 72 5.60 -0.21 -9.55
C LYS A 72 6.52 -0.54 -8.39
N GLN A 73 6.45 0.25 -7.33
CA GLN A 73 7.24 0.10 -6.13
C GLN A 73 6.32 0.09 -4.92
N LEU A 74 6.67 -0.73 -3.93
CA LEU A 74 6.09 -0.72 -2.60
C LEU A 74 7.18 -0.29 -1.61
N LYS A 75 6.97 0.84 -0.94
CA LYS A 75 7.84 1.34 0.13
C LYS A 75 7.18 1.05 1.46
N ILE A 76 7.91 0.46 2.39
CA ILE A 76 7.43 0.09 3.72
C ILE A 76 8.40 0.67 4.74
N THR A 77 7.90 1.50 5.65
CA THR A 77 8.67 1.97 6.81
C THR A 77 8.22 1.18 8.03
N TYR A 78 9.13 0.45 8.65
CA TYR A 78 8.82 -0.36 9.82
C TYR A 78 8.75 0.51 11.07
N GLU A 79 7.62 0.47 11.75
CA GLU A 79 7.40 1.10 13.06
C GLU A 79 7.51 0.08 14.19
N PHE A 80 7.33 -1.21 13.87
CA PHE A 80 7.62 -2.31 14.77
C PHE A 80 8.06 -3.56 13.99
N ASN A 81 8.84 -4.40 14.67
CA ASN A 81 9.17 -5.75 14.25
C ASN A 81 9.52 -6.56 15.51
N THR A 82 8.84 -7.69 15.74
CA THR A 82 9.01 -8.49 16.96
C THR A 82 10.22 -9.42 16.90
N GLU A 83 10.73 -9.72 15.71
CA GLU A 83 11.87 -10.63 15.52
C GLU A 83 13.19 -9.87 15.31
N ASP A 84 13.13 -8.70 14.67
CA ASP A 84 14.31 -7.88 14.37
C ASP A 84 14.06 -6.40 14.66
N SER A 85 14.41 -5.97 15.88
CA SER A 85 14.25 -4.57 16.29
C SER A 85 15.15 -3.60 15.52
N MET A 86 16.19 -4.08 14.82
CA MET A 86 17.08 -3.20 14.04
C MET A 86 16.40 -2.65 12.79
N GLN A 87 15.30 -3.27 12.34
CA GLN A 87 14.52 -2.78 11.20
C GLN A 87 13.62 -1.59 11.55
N VAL A 88 13.31 -1.36 12.83
CA VAL A 88 12.44 -0.26 13.24
C VAL A 88 13.08 1.08 12.85
N GLY A 89 12.30 1.92 12.17
CA GLY A 89 12.73 3.21 11.62
C GLY A 89 13.39 3.11 10.24
N THR A 90 13.58 1.92 9.68
CA THR A 90 14.11 1.73 8.32
C THR A 90 12.99 1.66 7.29
N THR A 91 13.29 2.07 6.06
CA THR A 91 12.39 1.94 4.91
C THR A 91 12.93 0.91 3.92
N GLN A 92 12.15 -0.13 3.64
CA GLN A 92 12.41 -1.07 2.55
C GLN A 92 11.64 -0.67 1.29
N THR A 93 12.25 -0.88 0.13
CA THR A 93 11.62 -0.67 -1.18
C THR A 93 11.62 -1.99 -1.95
N LEU A 94 10.44 -2.42 -2.38
CA LEU A 94 10.18 -3.63 -3.16
C LEU A 94 9.72 -3.23 -4.56
N THR A 95 10.20 -3.92 -5.59
CA THR A 95 9.90 -3.69 -7.03
C THR A 95 9.30 -4.92 -7.68
#